data_AF-A0A538JR67-F1
#
_entry.id   AF-A0A538JR67-F1
#
_cell.length_a   1.000
_cell.length_b   1.000
_cell.length_c   1.000
_cell.angle_alpha   90.00
_cell.angle_beta   90.00
_cell.angle_gamma   90.00
#
_symmetry.space_group_name_H-M   'P 1'
#
loop_
_entity.id
_entity.type
_entity.pdbx_description
1 polymer ?
#
loop_
_entity_poly.entity_id
_entity_poly.type
_entity_poly.pdbx_seq_one_letter_code
_entity_poly.pdbx_strand_id
1 'polypeptide(L)'
;MPKPDASELQALGLYDADAPHAAATLELLTVLLGLGATVEELLVYRDQLPGLASVVTIRGGPALTVTQAVERSGLSEDKVRRLTRAAGFPEPGPDDRFFGPGFVELASGIAAAEHMFGDDAVLQLVRVMGSAMSRVADAIVSAFL
;
A
#
# COMPACT_ATOMS: atom_id res chain seq x y z
N MET A 1 -5.65 0.38 15.94
CA MET A 1 -5.57 1.61 16.74
C MET A 1 -6.88 2.36 16.55
N PRO A 2 -7.41 3.05 17.57
CA PRO A 2 -8.55 3.94 17.38
C PRO A 2 -8.20 5.01 16.32
N LYS A 3 -9.19 5.41 15.51
CA LYS A 3 -9.00 6.49 14.53
C LYS A 3 -8.77 7.80 15.30
N PRO A 4 -7.78 8.62 14.92
CA PRO A 4 -7.51 9.87 15.62
C PRO A 4 -8.70 10.81 15.50
N ASP A 5 -9.01 11.49 16.60
CA ASP A 5 -10.06 12.49 16.63
C ASP A 5 -9.57 13.85 16.12
N ALA A 6 -10.48 14.81 15.98
CA ALA A 6 -10.15 16.14 15.45
C ALA A 6 -9.11 16.88 16.31
N SER A 7 -9.09 16.65 17.62
CA SER A 7 -8.15 17.30 18.54
C SER A 7 -6.74 16.74 18.39
N GLU A 8 -6.61 15.42 18.16
CA GLU A 8 -5.36 14.76 17.85
C GLU A 8 -4.80 15.23 16.50
N LEU A 9 -5.65 15.33 15.47
CA LEU A 9 -5.26 15.85 14.15
C LEU A 9 -4.78 17.32 14.22
N GLN A 10 -5.41 18.13 15.08
CA GLN A 10 -4.99 19.51 15.32
C GLN A 10 -3.65 19.58 16.07
N ALA A 11 -3.45 18.75 17.10
CA ALA A 11 -2.19 18.66 17.83
C ALA A 11 -1.01 18.22 16.93
N LEU A 12 -1.30 17.40 15.91
CA LEU A 12 -0.34 16.96 14.89
C LEU A 12 -0.11 18.00 13.78
N GLY A 13 -0.83 19.13 13.80
CA GLY A 13 -0.73 20.17 12.79
C GLY A 13 -1.31 19.79 11.42
N LEU A 14 -2.12 18.73 11.36
CA LEU A 14 -2.81 18.29 10.14
C LEU A 14 -4.14 19.02 9.92
N TYR A 15 -4.68 19.63 10.97
CA TYR A 15 -5.98 20.28 10.96
C TYR A 15 -5.94 21.61 11.73
N ASP A 16 -6.65 22.61 11.24
CA ASP A 16 -6.89 23.88 11.92
C ASP A 16 -8.39 24.19 11.87
N ALA A 17 -9.02 24.31 13.05
CA ALA A 17 -10.45 24.55 13.18
C ALA A 17 -10.86 25.98 12.78
N ASP A 18 -9.93 26.93 12.84
CA ASP A 18 -10.17 28.34 12.52
C ASP A 18 -9.89 28.66 11.04
N ALA A 19 -9.40 27.68 10.27
CA ALA A 19 -9.10 27.86 8.86
C ALA A 19 -10.38 28.00 8.00
N PRO A 20 -10.36 28.79 6.91
CA PRO A 20 -11.53 29.04 6.06
C PRO A 20 -12.20 27.76 5.48
N HIS A 21 -11.47 26.66 5.37
CA HIS A 21 -11.93 25.39 4.83
C HIS A 21 -11.87 24.23 5.85
N ALA A 22 -11.85 24.53 7.15
CA ALA A 22 -11.71 23.55 8.22
C ALA A 22 -12.63 22.33 8.07
N ALA A 23 -13.93 22.55 7.83
CA ALA A 23 -14.89 21.46 7.69
C ALA A 23 -14.55 20.49 6.54
N ALA A 24 -14.17 21.02 5.37
CA ALA A 24 -13.80 20.22 4.21
C ALA A 24 -12.47 19.48 4.42
N THR A 25 -11.49 20.12 5.09
CA THR A 25 -10.22 19.48 5.46
C THR A 25 -10.44 18.33 6.42
N LEU A 26 -11.27 18.52 7.45
CA LEU A 26 -11.59 17.47 8.41
C LEU A 26 -12.32 16.30 7.75
N GLU A 27 -13.25 16.58 6.83
CA GLU A 27 -13.93 15.56 6.03
C GLU A 27 -12.92 14.76 5.18
N LEU A 28 -12.01 15.43 4.46
CA LEU A 28 -10.96 14.77 3.68
C LEU A 28 -10.08 13.85 4.54
N LEU A 29 -9.59 14.34 5.68
CA LEU A 29 -8.77 13.54 6.60
C LEU A 29 -9.53 12.31 7.10
N THR A 30 -10.82 12.49 7.42
CA THR A 30 -11.70 11.39 7.86
C THR A 30 -11.88 10.34 6.76
N VAL A 31 -12.09 10.78 5.51
CA VAL A 31 -12.19 9.88 4.35
C VAL A 31 -10.88 9.11 4.14
N LEU A 32 -9.72 9.79 4.18
CA LEU A 32 -8.41 9.15 4.01
C LEU A 32 -8.14 8.10 5.10
N LEU A 33 -8.41 8.41 6.37
CA LEU A 33 -8.33 7.45 7.48
C LEU A 33 -9.33 6.30 7.31
N GLY A 34 -10.50 6.57 6.72
CA GLY A 34 -11.49 5.56 6.33
C GLY A 34 -11.01 4.59 5.26
N LEU A 35 -10.25 5.08 4.29
CA LEU A 35 -9.63 4.29 3.21
C LEU A 35 -8.37 3.51 3.67
N GLY A 36 -7.91 3.74 4.90
CA GLY A 36 -6.76 3.04 5.48
C GLY A 36 -5.44 3.80 5.41
N ALA A 37 -5.48 5.13 5.25
CA ALA A 37 -4.31 5.97 5.49
C ALA A 37 -3.86 5.89 6.97
N THR A 38 -2.55 5.94 7.22
CA THR A 38 -2.02 6.14 8.58
C THR A 38 -1.73 7.61 8.85
N VAL A 39 -1.54 7.96 10.14
CA VAL A 39 -1.20 9.33 10.54
C VAL A 39 0.14 9.76 9.95
N GLU A 40 1.11 8.84 9.90
CA GLU A 40 2.42 9.08 9.31
C GLU A 40 2.30 9.43 7.82
N GLU A 41 1.41 8.72 7.09
CA GLU A 41 1.15 9.03 5.68
C GLU A 41 0.47 10.40 5.53
N LEU A 42 -0.46 10.78 6.42
CA LEU A 42 -1.06 12.11 6.40
C LEU A 42 -0.01 13.21 6.62
N LEU A 43 0.97 12.98 7.50
CA LEU A 43 2.08 13.92 7.73
C LEU A 43 3.01 14.02 6.51
N VAL A 44 3.33 12.90 5.87
CA VAL A 44 4.17 12.86 4.65
C VAL A 44 3.47 13.57 3.48
N TYR A 45 2.16 13.36 3.33
CA TYR A 45 1.35 13.93 2.25
C TYR A 45 0.62 15.22 2.65
N ARG A 46 1.05 15.93 3.70
CA ARG A 46 0.33 17.11 4.25
C ARG A 46 -0.02 18.16 3.19
N ASP A 47 0.85 18.35 2.20
CA ASP A 47 0.67 19.35 1.13
C ASP A 47 0.08 18.74 -0.15
N GLN A 48 -0.20 17.43 -0.16
CA GLN A 48 -0.69 16.64 -1.29
C GLN A 48 -1.73 15.59 -0.87
N LEU A 49 -2.59 15.90 0.12
CA LEU A 49 -3.60 14.98 0.65
C LEU A 49 -4.51 14.35 -0.42
N PRO A 50 -4.92 15.06 -1.50
CA PRO A 50 -5.65 14.42 -2.59
C PRO A 50 -4.88 13.30 -3.29
N GLY A 51 -3.56 13.42 -3.43
CA GLY A 51 -2.71 12.38 -4.01
C GLY A 51 -2.65 11.12 -3.14
N LEU A 52 -2.68 11.29 -1.82
CA LEU A 52 -2.76 10.16 -0.88
C LEU A 52 -4.02 9.32 -1.10
N ALA A 53 -5.14 9.93 -1.52
CA ALA A 53 -6.38 9.19 -1.82
C ALA A 53 -6.14 8.13 -2.91
N SER A 54 -5.41 8.46 -3.97
CA SER A 54 -5.06 7.51 -5.03
C SER A 54 -4.19 6.37 -4.50
N VAL A 55 -3.19 6.70 -3.66
CA VAL A 55 -2.28 5.72 -3.06
C VAL A 55 -3.03 4.70 -2.21
N VAL A 56 -3.85 5.17 -1.26
CA VAL A 56 -4.58 4.27 -0.34
C VAL A 56 -5.65 3.47 -1.05
N THR A 57 -6.28 4.05 -2.09
CA THR A 57 -7.29 3.36 -2.90
C THR A 57 -6.67 2.24 -3.73
N ILE A 58 -5.55 2.50 -4.43
CA ILE A 58 -4.85 1.47 -5.21
C ILE A 58 -4.32 0.35 -4.30
N ARG A 59 -3.85 0.71 -3.10
CA ARG A 59 -3.39 -0.27 -2.11
C ARG A 59 -4.53 -1.14 -1.57
N GLY A 60 -5.75 -0.61 -1.48
CA GLY A 60 -6.93 -1.34 -1.02
C GLY A 60 -7.01 -1.56 0.50
N GLY A 61 -6.29 -0.76 1.30
CA GLY A 61 -6.33 -0.82 2.77
C GLY A 61 -4.99 -0.51 3.45
N PRO A 62 -4.86 -0.82 4.76
CA PRO A 62 -3.65 -0.56 5.52
C PRO A 62 -2.46 -1.36 5.00
N ALA A 63 -1.32 -0.70 4.87
CA ALA A 63 -0.08 -1.34 4.49
C ALA A 63 0.49 -2.23 5.61
N LEU A 64 1.04 -3.36 5.22
CA LEU A 64 1.60 -4.41 6.07
C LEU A 64 3.13 -4.43 5.96
N THR A 65 3.80 -4.75 7.08
CA THR A 65 5.23 -5.07 7.08
C THR A 65 5.51 -6.46 6.50
N VAL A 66 6.78 -6.80 6.23
CA VAL A 66 7.17 -8.15 5.80
C VAL A 66 6.67 -9.21 6.80
N THR A 67 6.87 -8.98 8.10
CA THR A 67 6.42 -9.90 9.16
C THR A 67 4.92 -10.14 9.11
N GLN A 68 4.13 -9.07 8.95
CA GLN A 68 2.68 -9.17 8.86
C GLN A 68 2.23 -9.85 7.56
N ALA A 69 2.92 -9.60 6.45
CA ALA A 69 2.65 -10.26 5.18
C ALA A 69 2.92 -11.77 5.27
N VAL A 70 4.03 -12.19 5.88
CA VAL A 70 4.37 -13.60 6.14
C VAL A 70 3.30 -14.26 7.00
N GLU A 71 2.97 -13.65 8.15
CA GLU A 71 1.97 -14.18 9.09
C GLU A 71 0.60 -14.38 8.42
N ARG A 72 0.15 -13.41 7.62
CA ARG A 72 -1.18 -13.45 6.99
C ARG A 72 -1.24 -14.30 5.73
N SER A 73 -0.17 -14.35 4.95
CA SER A 73 -0.13 -15.11 3.69
C SER A 73 0.15 -16.59 3.90
N GLY A 74 0.79 -16.97 5.01
CA GLY A 74 1.28 -18.34 5.26
C GLY A 74 2.50 -18.73 4.41
N LEU A 75 3.05 -17.80 3.61
CA LEU A 75 4.28 -18.01 2.85
C LEU A 75 5.50 -17.81 3.76
N SER A 76 6.62 -18.47 3.44
CA SER A 76 7.89 -18.19 4.12
C SER A 76 8.41 -16.79 3.79
N GLU A 77 9.17 -16.18 4.71
CA GLU A 77 9.77 -14.86 4.47
C GLU A 77 10.65 -14.85 3.21
N ASP A 78 11.48 -15.87 3.00
CA ASP A 78 12.28 -15.99 1.78
C ASP A 78 11.40 -15.95 0.53
N LYS A 79 10.26 -16.64 0.56
CA LYS A 79 9.34 -16.67 -0.57
C LYS A 79 8.70 -15.30 -0.83
N VAL A 80 8.22 -14.62 0.21
CA VAL A 80 7.70 -13.25 0.11
C VAL A 80 8.74 -12.34 -0.55
N ARG A 81 9.99 -12.37 -0.06
CA ARG A 81 11.09 -11.55 -0.59
C ARG A 81 11.44 -11.91 -2.04
N ARG A 82 11.48 -13.21 -2.39
CA ARG A 82 11.71 -13.67 -3.77
C ARG A 82 10.62 -13.19 -4.73
N LEU A 83 9.35 -13.21 -4.31
CA LEU A 83 8.23 -12.69 -5.08
C LEU A 83 8.32 -11.17 -5.28
N THR A 84 8.64 -10.42 -4.21
CA THR A 84 8.84 -8.97 -4.29
C THR A 84 9.93 -8.60 -5.29
N ARG A 85 11.10 -9.25 -5.20
CA ARG A 85 12.19 -9.05 -6.16
C ARG A 85 11.80 -9.47 -7.57
N ALA A 86 11.11 -10.60 -7.73
CA ALA A 86 10.64 -11.06 -9.03
C ALA A 86 9.67 -10.05 -9.67
N ALA A 87 8.79 -9.44 -8.89
CA ALA A 87 7.86 -8.41 -9.36
C ALA A 87 8.55 -7.08 -9.74
N GLY A 88 9.86 -6.94 -9.48
CA GLY A 88 10.66 -5.76 -9.82
C GLY A 88 10.66 -4.68 -8.74
N PHE A 89 10.14 -4.96 -7.54
CA PHE A 89 10.14 -4.02 -6.44
C PHE A 89 11.47 -4.02 -5.68
N PRO A 90 11.83 -2.88 -5.03
CA PRO A 90 12.94 -2.84 -4.10
C PRO A 90 12.68 -3.74 -2.89
N GLU A 91 13.76 -4.20 -2.26
CA GLU A 91 13.67 -5.01 -1.05
C GLU A 91 13.19 -4.15 0.13
N PRO A 92 12.05 -4.47 0.77
CA PRO A 92 11.55 -3.71 1.90
C PRO A 92 12.40 -3.99 3.15
N GLY A 93 12.65 -2.93 3.92
CA GLY A 93 13.14 -3.01 5.28
C GLY A 93 12.16 -3.74 6.22
N PRO A 94 12.61 -4.11 7.43
CA PRO A 94 11.79 -4.88 8.37
C PRO A 94 10.53 -4.11 8.84
N ASP A 95 10.65 -2.80 9.01
CA ASP A 95 9.57 -1.93 9.49
C ASP A 95 8.80 -1.24 8.35
N ASP A 96 9.23 -1.45 7.11
CA ASP A 96 8.60 -0.82 5.94
C ASP A 96 7.21 -1.40 5.72
N ARG A 97 6.20 -0.51 5.69
CA ARG A 97 4.82 -0.87 5.38
C ARG A 97 4.63 -0.90 3.87
N PHE A 98 4.99 -2.02 3.28
CA PHE A 98 5.09 -2.17 1.82
C PHE A 98 3.91 -2.95 1.20
N PHE A 99 3.38 -3.97 1.89
CA PHE A 99 2.41 -4.90 1.29
C PHE A 99 0.96 -4.46 1.51
N GLY A 100 0.13 -4.50 0.46
CA GLY A 100 -1.31 -4.30 0.57
C GLY A 100 -2.07 -5.61 0.87
N PRO A 101 -3.35 -5.55 1.27
CA PRO A 101 -4.19 -6.72 1.49
C PRO A 101 -4.25 -7.68 0.30
N GLY A 102 -4.24 -7.15 -0.93
CA GLY A 102 -4.25 -7.96 -2.16
C GLY A 102 -3.05 -8.91 -2.30
N PHE A 103 -1.91 -8.62 -1.65
CA PHE A 103 -0.79 -9.57 -1.60
C PHE A 103 -1.16 -10.86 -0.84
N VAL A 104 -1.88 -10.72 0.27
CA VAL A 104 -2.34 -11.85 1.09
C VAL A 104 -3.33 -12.71 0.29
N GLU A 105 -4.22 -12.08 -0.47
CA GLU A 105 -5.17 -12.78 -1.35
C GLU A 105 -4.44 -13.56 -2.46
N LEU A 106 -3.42 -12.95 -3.06
CA LEU A 106 -2.60 -13.55 -4.12
C LEU A 106 -1.82 -14.79 -3.64
N ALA A 107 -1.41 -14.82 -2.36
CA ALA A 107 -0.56 -15.88 -1.82
C ALA A 107 -1.14 -17.28 -2.00
N SER A 108 -2.45 -17.43 -1.82
CA SER A 108 -3.15 -18.70 -2.04
C SER A 108 -3.06 -19.19 -3.49
N GLY A 109 -3.19 -18.27 -4.46
CA GLY A 109 -3.06 -18.55 -5.88
C GLY A 109 -1.63 -18.89 -6.28
N ILE A 110 -0.63 -18.25 -5.67
CA ILE A 110 0.79 -18.58 -5.86
C ILE A 110 1.08 -20.00 -5.39
N ALA A 111 0.66 -20.37 -4.18
CA ALA A 111 0.88 -21.72 -3.65
C ALA A 111 0.23 -22.80 -4.54
N ALA A 112 -0.98 -22.55 -5.04
CA ALA A 112 -1.66 -23.44 -5.98
C ALA A 112 -0.91 -23.56 -7.32
N ALA A 113 -0.47 -22.43 -7.89
CA ALA A 113 0.28 -22.42 -9.14
C ALA A 113 1.64 -23.13 -9.02
N GLU A 114 2.32 -23.01 -7.88
CA GLU A 114 3.59 -23.71 -7.62
C GLU A 114 3.40 -25.21 -7.57
N HIS A 115 2.32 -25.68 -6.96
CA HIS A 115 2.01 -27.10 -6.93
C HIS A 115 1.79 -27.68 -8.34
N MET A 116 1.21 -26.89 -9.25
CA MET A 116 0.91 -27.32 -10.61
C MET A 116 2.07 -27.14 -11.60
N PHE A 117 2.85 -26.06 -11.46
CA PHE A 117 3.79 -25.59 -12.48
C PHE A 117 5.23 -25.45 -11.97
N GLY A 118 5.45 -25.53 -10.66
CA GLY A 118 6.76 -25.36 -10.03
C GLY A 118 7.14 -23.90 -9.74
N ASP A 119 8.05 -23.73 -8.78
CA ASP A 119 8.51 -22.43 -8.26
C ASP A 119 9.11 -21.52 -9.34
N ASP A 120 9.97 -22.06 -10.20
CA ASP A 120 10.65 -21.28 -11.24
C ASP A 120 9.67 -20.69 -12.26
N ALA A 121 8.66 -21.46 -12.69
CA ALA A 121 7.65 -21.01 -13.63
C ALA A 121 6.81 -19.87 -13.04
N VAL A 122 6.42 -20.00 -11.78
CA VAL A 122 5.65 -18.97 -11.07
C VAL A 122 6.48 -17.69 -10.92
N LEU A 123 7.75 -17.79 -10.52
CA LEU A 123 8.62 -16.62 -10.42
C LEU A 123 8.86 -15.94 -11.78
N GLN A 124 8.96 -16.70 -12.88
CA GLN A 124 9.06 -16.11 -14.22
C GLN A 124 7.78 -15.37 -14.61
N LEU A 125 6.61 -15.94 -14.32
CA LEU A 125 5.33 -15.26 -14.56
C LEU A 125 5.24 -13.94 -13.78
N VAL A 126 5.64 -13.95 -12.50
CA VAL A 126 5.65 -12.74 -11.65
C VAL A 126 6.58 -11.66 -12.24
N ARG A 127 7.74 -12.03 -12.81
CA ARG A 127 8.62 -11.08 -13.51
C ARG A 127 7.96 -10.43 -14.73
N VAL A 128 7.27 -11.23 -15.54
CA VAL A 128 6.55 -10.73 -16.72
C VAL A 128 5.42 -9.79 -16.29
N MET A 129 4.65 -10.17 -15.27
CA MET A 129 3.58 -9.34 -14.72
C MET A 129 4.12 -8.00 -14.20
N GLY A 130 5.19 -8.02 -13.40
CA GLY A 130 5.83 -6.80 -12.88
C GLY A 130 6.29 -5.86 -14.00
N SER A 131 6.99 -6.39 -15.00
CA SER A 131 7.44 -5.62 -16.17
C SER A 131 6.28 -5.03 -16.99
N ALA A 132 5.18 -5.77 -17.16
CA ALA A 132 4.00 -5.28 -17.86
C ALA A 132 3.31 -4.18 -17.06
N MET A 133 3.11 -4.38 -15.75
CA MET A 133 2.47 -3.41 -14.88
C MET A 133 3.27 -2.12 -14.73
N SER A 134 4.61 -2.17 -14.72
CA SER A 134 5.45 -0.97 -14.74
C SER A 134 5.15 -0.09 -15.97
N ARG A 135 5.04 -0.70 -17.16
CA ARG A 135 4.73 0.04 -18.40
C ARG A 135 3.32 0.63 -18.38
N VAL A 136 2.36 -0.07 -17.79
CA VAL A 136 1.00 0.44 -17.61
C VAL A 136 0.99 1.62 -16.64
N ALA A 137 1.70 1.51 -15.51
CA ALA A 137 1.84 2.59 -14.55
C ALA A 137 2.47 3.83 -15.18
N ASP A 138 3.57 3.68 -15.93
CA ASP A 138 4.23 4.79 -16.63
C ASP A 138 3.29 5.49 -17.61
N ALA A 139 2.47 4.72 -18.34
CA ALA A 139 1.47 5.27 -19.26
C ALA A 139 0.35 6.03 -18.53
N ILE A 140 -0.13 5.52 -17.39
CA ILE A 140 -1.15 6.19 -16.56
C ILE A 140 -0.61 7.51 -16.02
N VAL A 141 0.60 7.50 -15.46
CA VAL A 141 1.26 8.72 -14.97
C VAL A 141 1.38 9.72 -16.11
N SER A 142 1.94 9.31 -17.25
CA SER A 142 2.12 10.21 -18.41
C SER A 142 0.82 10.79 -18.98
N ALA A 143 -0.32 10.10 -18.81
CA ALA A 143 -1.60 10.52 -19.35
C ALA A 143 -2.41 11.41 -18.39
N PHE A 144 -2.21 11.27 -17.08
CA PHE A 144 -3.11 11.85 -16.07
C PHE A 144 -2.42 12.66 -14.97
N LEU A 145 -1.09 12.63 -14.85
CA LEU A 145 -0.31 13.33 -13.81
C LEU A 145 0.80 14.20 -14.44
#